data_AF-A0A947P0I6-F1
#
_entry.id   AF-A0A947P0I6-F1
#
_cell.length_a   1.000
_cell.length_b   1.000
_cell.length_c   1.000
_cell.angle_alpha   90.00
_cell.angle_beta   90.00
_cell.angle_gamma   90.00
#
_symmetry.space_group_name_H-M   'P 1'
#
loop_
_entity.id
_entity.type
_entity.pdbx_description
1 polymer ?
#
loop_
_entity_poly.entity_id
_entity_poly.type
_entity_poly.pdbx_seq_one_letter_code
_entity_poly.pdbx_strand_id
1 'polypeptide(L)'
;MSTLLTKELVKMFENYPLYAQDGESDPLVVAKLFDAYGSGTWYLTEYNPAEQVAFGYVTGLAYDEWGYVSLKELEEIRHPFFKVNRIERDLYFVQRRFSALGLKEATR
;
A
#
# COMPACT_ATOMS: atom_id res chain seq x y z
N MET A 1 13.31 9.07 -4.32
CA MET A 1 12.63 8.79 -3.04
C MET A 1 11.15 9.08 -3.25
N SER A 2 10.28 8.14 -2.91
CA SER A 2 8.83 8.28 -3.09
C SER A 2 8.30 9.37 -2.16
N THR A 3 7.38 10.17 -2.68
CA THR A 3 6.54 11.14 -1.96
C THR A 3 5.38 10.50 -1.20
N LEU A 4 4.96 9.27 -1.56
CA LEU A 4 3.85 8.57 -0.90
C LEU A 4 4.20 8.10 0.52
N LEU A 5 5.47 7.74 0.77
CA LEU A 5 5.95 7.35 2.10
C LEU A 5 6.84 8.42 2.71
N THR A 6 6.53 8.83 3.94
CA THR A 6 7.39 9.75 4.68
C THR A 6 8.64 9.05 5.18
N LYS A 7 9.66 9.83 5.61
CA LYS A 7 10.88 9.25 6.19
C LYS A 7 10.58 8.42 7.44
N GLU A 8 9.59 8.82 8.23
CA GLU A 8 9.14 8.09 9.41
C GLU A 8 8.53 6.74 9.01
N LEU A 9 7.71 6.70 7.96
CA LEU A 9 7.15 5.45 7.44
C LEU A 9 8.24 4.53 6.89
N VAL A 10 9.18 5.07 6.10
CA VAL A 10 10.31 4.28 5.60
C VAL A 10 11.11 3.70 6.75
N LYS A 11 11.37 4.47 7.81
CA LYS A 11 12.04 3.98 9.02
C LYS A 11 11.23 2.89 9.74
N MET A 12 9.90 3.01 9.79
CA MET A 12 9.07 1.95 10.36
C MET A 12 9.13 0.66 9.54
N PHE A 13 9.17 0.76 8.21
CA PHE A 13 9.34 -0.37 7.30
C PHE A 13 10.71 -1.05 7.41
N GLU A 14 11.72 -0.47 8.07
CA GLU A 14 12.97 -1.17 8.38
C GLU A 14 12.73 -2.43 9.24
N ASN A 15 11.65 -2.46 10.03
CA ASN A 15 11.23 -3.64 10.80
C ASN A 15 10.38 -4.63 9.97
N TYR A 16 9.95 -4.22 8.77
CA TYR A 16 9.08 -4.98 7.88
C TYR A 16 9.64 -4.95 6.44
N PRO A 17 10.88 -5.43 6.22
CA PRO A 17 11.38 -5.65 4.86
C PRO A 17 10.51 -6.69 4.15
N LEU A 18 10.66 -6.80 2.82
CA LEU A 18 9.95 -7.85 2.07
C LEU A 18 10.24 -9.24 2.67
N TYR A 19 9.20 -10.07 2.73
CA TYR A 19 9.20 -11.42 3.31
C TYR A 19 9.35 -11.50 4.84
N ALA A 20 9.35 -10.37 5.56
CA ALA A 20 9.39 -10.34 7.03
C ALA A 20 8.14 -10.94 7.69
N GLN A 21 7.02 -10.95 6.97
CA GLN A 21 5.71 -11.46 7.40
C GLN A 21 5.27 -12.66 6.54
N ASP A 22 6.19 -13.32 5.83
CA ASP A 22 5.89 -14.53 5.06
C ASP A 22 5.31 -15.65 5.96
N GLY A 23 4.19 -16.23 5.54
CA GLY A 23 3.47 -17.26 6.29
C GLY A 23 2.62 -16.72 7.46
N GLU A 24 2.62 -15.41 7.71
CA GLU A 24 1.68 -14.79 8.64
C GLU A 24 0.29 -14.68 8.01
N SER A 25 -0.69 -15.32 8.64
CA SER A 25 -2.08 -15.30 8.19
C SER A 25 -2.79 -13.97 8.44
N ASP A 26 -2.27 -13.17 9.39
CA ASP A 26 -2.84 -11.88 9.76
C ASP A 26 -1.74 -10.80 9.85
N PRO A 27 -1.18 -10.37 8.71
CA PRO A 27 -0.03 -9.47 8.71
C PRO A 27 -0.40 -8.08 9.25
N LEU A 28 0.59 -7.41 9.84
CA LEU A 28 0.46 -6.01 10.22
C LEU A 28 0.46 -5.15 8.96
N VAL A 29 -0.58 -4.35 8.79
CA VAL A 29 -0.66 -3.31 7.76
C VAL A 29 -0.07 -2.03 8.33
N VAL A 30 0.99 -1.54 7.69
CA VAL A 30 1.79 -0.40 8.14
C VAL A 30 1.28 0.91 7.53
N ALA A 31 0.88 0.88 6.25
CA ALA A 31 0.43 2.06 5.53
C ALA A 31 -0.78 1.74 4.65
N LYS A 32 -1.59 2.77 4.39
CA LYS A 32 -2.69 2.73 3.43
C LYS A 32 -2.52 3.84 2.41
N LEU A 33 -2.60 3.46 1.14
CA LEU A 33 -2.68 4.35 0.00
C LEU A 33 -4.04 4.21 -0.66
N PHE A 34 -4.54 5.26 -1.30
CA PHE A 34 -5.81 5.23 -2.01
C PHE A 34 -5.79 6.17 -3.22
N ASP A 35 -6.60 5.85 -4.22
CA ASP A 35 -6.83 6.71 -5.36
C ASP A 35 -7.90 7.75 -5.01
N ALA A 36 -7.51 9.01 -4.86
CA ALA A 36 -8.41 10.11 -4.51
C ALA A 36 -9.47 10.39 -5.59
N TYR A 37 -9.32 9.82 -6.79
CA TYR A 37 -10.22 9.97 -7.94
C TYR A 37 -10.76 8.62 -8.44
N GLY A 38 -10.61 7.55 -7.67
CA GLY A 38 -11.00 6.20 -8.04
C GLY A 38 -11.37 5.37 -6.81
N SER A 39 -11.55 4.06 -7.02
CA SER A 39 -11.90 3.11 -5.96
C SER A 39 -10.70 2.31 -5.44
N GLY A 40 -9.56 2.37 -6.13
CA GLY A 40 -8.36 1.61 -5.79
C GLY A 40 -7.82 1.98 -4.41
N THR A 41 -7.54 0.97 -3.58
CA THR A 41 -6.91 1.11 -2.27
C THR A 41 -5.83 0.05 -2.10
N TRP A 42 -4.69 0.45 -1.54
CA TRP A 42 -3.54 -0.42 -1.27
C TRP A 42 -3.22 -0.38 0.22
N TYR A 43 -3.15 -1.55 0.84
CA TYR A 43 -2.80 -1.76 2.25
C TYR A 43 -1.42 -2.42 2.30
N LEU A 44 -0.38 -1.63 2.58
CA LEU A 44 1.01 -2.06 2.53
C LEU A 44 1.43 -2.71 3.84
N THR A 45 2.00 -3.91 3.76
CA THR A 45 2.49 -4.69 4.91
C THR A 45 4.00 -4.66 5.00
N GLU A 46 4.68 -4.64 3.86
CA GLU A 46 6.14 -4.72 3.76
C GLU A 46 6.66 -3.79 2.66
N TYR A 47 7.93 -3.38 2.76
CA TYR A 47 8.51 -2.46 1.80
C TYR A 47 10.02 -2.62 1.62
N ASN A 48 10.47 -2.58 0.37
CA ASN A 48 11.87 -2.44 0.00
C ASN A 48 12.16 -1.00 -0.44
N PRO A 49 12.93 -0.21 0.34
CA PRO A 49 13.25 1.17 0.00
C PRO A 49 14.22 1.32 -1.18
N ALA A 50 15.06 0.31 -1.48
CA ALA A 50 16.01 0.38 -2.58
C ALA A 50 15.29 0.31 -3.94
N GLU A 51 14.37 -0.64 -4.08
CA GLU A 51 13.59 -0.85 -5.31
C GLU A 51 12.27 -0.06 -5.33
N GLN A 52 11.89 0.53 -4.20
CA GLN A 52 10.61 1.21 -4.00
C GLN A 52 9.38 0.33 -4.27
N VAL A 53 9.49 -0.96 -3.95
CA VAL A 53 8.43 -1.96 -4.10
C VAL A 53 7.91 -2.34 -2.71
N ALA A 54 6.59 -2.34 -2.57
CA ALA A 54 5.90 -2.85 -1.40
C ALA A 54 5.24 -4.19 -1.68
N PHE A 55 4.96 -4.96 -0.64
CA PHE A 55 3.98 -6.04 -0.67
C PHE A 55 2.75 -5.62 0.12
N GLY A 56 1.56 -6.01 -0.35
CA GLY A 56 0.33 -5.62 0.30
C GLY A 56 -0.93 -6.15 -0.37
N TYR A 57 -2.07 -5.76 0.20
CA TYR A 57 -3.39 -6.11 -0.31
C TYR A 57 -3.99 -4.94 -1.10
N VAL A 58 -4.55 -5.26 -2.26
CA VAL A 58 -5.18 -4.31 -3.18
C VAL A 58 -6.67 -4.62 -3.27
N THR A 59 -7.51 -3.59 -3.22
CA THR A 59 -8.96 -3.72 -3.34
C THR A 59 -9.56 -2.53 -4.07
N GLY A 60 -10.82 -2.67 -4.48
CA GLY A 60 -11.55 -1.64 -5.22
C GLY A 60 -11.10 -1.50 -6.67
N LEU A 61 -10.33 -2.46 -7.18
CA LEU A 61 -10.04 -2.65 -8.61
C LEU A 61 -10.88 -3.82 -9.14
N ALA A 62 -10.45 -4.46 -10.23
CA ALA A 62 -11.17 -5.60 -10.82
C ALA A 62 -11.25 -6.80 -9.86
N TYR A 63 -10.21 -7.01 -9.05
CA TYR A 63 -10.11 -8.10 -8.08
C TYR A 63 -9.45 -7.60 -6.80
N ASP A 64 -9.80 -8.27 -5.70
CA ASP A 64 -9.12 -8.11 -4.43
C ASP A 64 -7.94 -9.10 -4.38
N GLU A 65 -6.71 -8.62 -4.18
CA GLU A 65 -5.53 -9.49 -4.28
C GLU A 65 -4.37 -9.07 -3.36
N TRP A 66 -3.55 -10.06 -3.00
CA TRP A 66 -2.24 -9.84 -2.39
C TRP A 66 -1.18 -9.81 -3.48
N GLY A 67 -0.28 -8.83 -3.44
CA GLY A 67 0.75 -8.71 -4.45
C GLY A 67 1.76 -7.62 -4.21
N TYR A 68 2.72 -7.55 -5.14
CA TYR A 68 3.73 -6.51 -5.17
C TYR A 68 3.18 -5.24 -5.80
N VAL A 69 3.56 -4.11 -5.23
CA VAL A 69 3.10 -2.79 -5.61
C VAL A 69 4.31 -1.89 -5.82
N SER A 70 4.48 -1.40 -7.05
CA SER A 70 5.50 -0.40 -7.36
C SER A 70 5.01 0.99 -6.93
N LEU A 71 5.64 1.58 -5.91
CA LEU A 71 5.28 2.94 -5.48
C LEU A 71 5.60 3.96 -6.57
N LYS A 72 6.64 3.70 -7.37
CA LYS A 72 6.98 4.55 -8.51
C LYS A 72 5.86 4.56 -9.55
N GLU A 73 5.29 3.40 -9.89
CA GLU A 73 4.17 3.32 -10.84
C GLU A 73 2.93 4.02 -10.28
N LEU A 74 2.59 3.79 -9.00
CA LEU A 74 1.49 4.51 -8.35
C LEU A 74 1.69 6.03 -8.38
N GLU A 75 2.92 6.47 -8.16
CA GLU A 75 3.32 7.87 -8.25
C GLU A 75 3.31 8.44 -9.66
N GLU A 76 3.17 7.65 -10.71
CA GLU A 76 3.06 8.11 -12.10
C GLU A 76 1.59 8.20 -12.54
N ILE A 77 0.66 7.64 -11.76
CA ILE A 77 -0.78 7.76 -12.01
C ILE A 77 -1.22 9.22 -11.81
N ARG A 78 -1.64 9.86 -12.91
CA ARG A 78 -2.12 11.25 -12.93
C ARG A 78 -3.59 11.33 -13.28
N HIS A 79 -4.26 12.36 -12.77
CA HIS A 79 -5.59 12.70 -13.22
C HIS A 79 -5.52 13.19 -14.68
N PRO A 80 -6.33 12.63 -15.61
CA PRO A 80 -6.17 12.86 -17.04
C PRO A 80 -6.33 14.34 -17.43
N PHE A 81 -7.16 15.09 -16.70
CA PHE A 81 -7.45 16.50 -17.02
C PHE A 81 -6.64 17.51 -16.20
N PHE A 82 -6.34 17.21 -14.93
CA PHE A 82 -5.76 18.19 -14.01
C PHE A 82 -4.25 17.99 -13.81
N LYS A 83 -3.69 16.87 -14.32
CA LYS A 83 -2.28 16.50 -14.18
C LYS A 83 -1.77 16.48 -12.72
N VAL A 84 -2.69 16.32 -11.77
CA VAL A 84 -2.39 16.11 -10.35
C VAL A 84 -2.20 14.61 -10.08
N ASN A 85 -1.46 14.28 -9.03
CA ASN A 85 -1.31 12.90 -8.57
C ASN A 85 -2.67 12.37 -8.13
N ARG A 86 -2.96 11.11 -8.45
CA ARG A 86 -4.20 10.45 -8.02
C ARG A 86 -4.03 9.69 -6.72
N ILE A 87 -2.88 9.06 -6.55
CA ILE A 87 -2.61 8.23 -5.38
C ILE A 87 -2.16 9.11 -4.23
N GLU A 88 -2.83 8.94 -3.10
CA GLU A 88 -2.55 9.65 -1.86
C GLU A 88 -2.33 8.64 -0.72
N ARG A 89 -1.61 9.08 0.31
CA ARG A 89 -1.45 8.33 1.56
C ARG A 89 -2.52 8.76 2.55
N ASP A 90 -3.15 7.79 3.22
CA ASP A 90 -4.04 8.05 4.34
C ASP A 90 -3.23 8.51 5.57
N LEU A 91 -3.37 9.79 5.93
CA LEU A 91 -2.62 10.41 7.04
C LEU A 91 -3.10 9.94 8.41
N TYR A 92 -4.32 9.41 8.51
CA TYR A 92 -4.96 9.00 9.76
C TYR A 92 -5.03 7.49 9.92
N PHE A 93 -4.48 6.74 8.96
CA PHE A 93 -4.39 5.30 9.06
C PHE A 93 -3.49 4.90 10.23
N VAL A 94 -4.09 4.22 11.21
CA VAL A 94 -3.38 3.61 12.33
C VAL A 94 -3.14 2.15 12.02
N GLN A 95 -1.87 1.75 12.14
CA GLN A 95 -1.42 0.39 11.91
C GLN A 95 -2.28 -0.61 12.66
N ARG A 96 -2.65 -1.68 11.98
CA ARG A 96 -3.46 -2.74 12.54
C ARG A 96 -3.28 -4.02 11.74
N ARG A 97 -3.64 -5.12 12.36
CA ARG A 97 -3.71 -6.43 11.72
C ARG A 97 -4.71 -6.40 10.57
N PHE A 98 -4.44 -7.14 9.50
CA PHE A 98 -5.28 -7.18 8.31
C PHE A 98 -6.74 -7.55 8.64
N SER A 99 -6.94 -8.53 9.53
CA SER A 99 -8.24 -8.96 10.02
C SER A 99 -9.08 -7.82 10.62
N ALA A 100 -8.43 -6.82 11.25
CA ALA A 100 -9.09 -5.66 11.85
C ALA A 100 -9.54 -4.60 10.83
N LEU A 101 -9.27 -4.79 9.54
CA LEU A 101 -9.76 -3.92 8.47
C LEU A 101 -11.19 -4.27 8.03
N GLY A 102 -11.69 -5.46 8.35
CA GLY A 102 -13.01 -5.92 7.91
C GLY A 102 -13.13 -6.09 6.39
N LEU A 103 -12.00 -6.30 5.71
CA LEU A 103 -11.92 -6.56 4.28
C LEU A 103 -12.22 -8.03 3.98
N LYS A 104 -12.60 -8.30 2.74
CA LYS A 104 -12.90 -9.65 2.27
C LYS A 104 -11.61 -10.41 1.99
N GLU A 105 -11.71 -11.72 1.86
CA GLU A 105 -10.62 -12.53 1.32
C GLU A 105 -10.30 -12.12 -0.12
N ALA A 106 -9.05 -12.33 -0.54
CA ALA A 106 -8.64 -12.09 -1.92
C ALA A 106 -9.47 -12.95 -2.90
N THR A 107 -9.99 -12.34 -3.96
CA THR A 107 -10.91 -12.95 -4.93
C THR A 107 -10.22 -13.29 -6.25
N ARG A 108 -8.95 -13.73 -6.20
CA ARG A 108 -8.19 -14.06 -7.40
C ARG A 108 -8.85 -15.15 -8.25
#